data_AF-A0A7W1TIN1-F1
#
_entry.id   AF-A0A7W1TIN1-F1
#
_cell.length_a   1.000
_cell.length_b   1.000
_cell.length_c   1.000
_cell.angle_alpha   90.00
_cell.angle_beta   90.00
_cell.angle_gamma   90.00
#
_symmetry.space_group_name_H-M   'P 1'
#
loop_
_entity.id
_entity.type
_entity.pdbx_description
1 polymer ?
#
loop_
_entity_poly.entity_id
_entity_poly.type
_entity_poly.pdbx_seq_one_letter_code
_entity_poly.pdbx_strand_id
1 'polypeptide(L)'
;MWARDGSELTGARAVGQPLGLFPEPALDVQTRTLLPGDTLLLYTDGVTDTVNPAGDVFELDGLHAAVRAATATTAQELCDHIVERVVTFQETAQQHDDITLVVVQAY
;
A
#
# COMPACT_ATOMS: atom_id res chain seq x y z
N MET A 1 1.36 -6.75 -4.36
CA MET A 1 2.59 -7.54 -4.09
C MET A 1 3.60 -7.12 -5.13
N TRP A 2 4.87 -7.03 -4.78
CA TRP A 2 5.92 -6.66 -5.71
C TRP A 2 6.95 -7.79 -5.75
N ALA A 3 7.31 -8.20 -6.96
CA ALA A 3 8.44 -9.09 -7.17
C ALA A 3 9.74 -8.35 -6.90
N ARG A 4 10.84 -9.11 -6.71
CA ARG A 4 12.18 -8.56 -6.51
C ARG A 4 12.62 -7.52 -7.56
N ASP A 5 12.13 -7.62 -8.78
CA ASP A 5 12.46 -6.69 -9.88
C ASP A 5 11.61 -5.40 -9.88
N GLY A 6 10.76 -5.22 -8.87
CA GLY A 6 9.86 -4.07 -8.73
C GLY A 6 8.60 -4.18 -9.58
N SER A 7 8.38 -5.29 -10.29
CA SER A 7 7.13 -5.54 -11.00
C SER A 7 5.99 -5.84 -10.02
N GLU A 8 4.81 -5.34 -10.36
CA GLU A 8 3.62 -5.62 -9.57
C GLU A 8 3.12 -7.05 -9.86
N LEU A 9 2.94 -7.83 -8.81
CA LEU A 9 2.26 -9.12 -8.84
C LEU A 9 0.80 -8.89 -8.45
N THR A 10 -0.08 -8.85 -9.45
CA THR A 10 -1.53 -8.74 -9.27
C THR A 10 -2.20 -10.11 -9.29
N GLY A 11 -2.99 -10.40 -8.26
CA GLY A 11 -3.97 -11.48 -8.27
C GLY A 11 -5.36 -10.91 -8.59
N ALA A 12 -6.25 -11.71 -9.18
CA ALA A 12 -7.65 -11.33 -9.31
C ALA A 12 -8.23 -11.10 -7.91
N ARG A 13 -8.81 -9.93 -7.62
CA ARG A 13 -9.43 -9.59 -6.34
C ARG A 13 -10.92 -9.32 -6.55
N ALA A 14 -11.77 -9.89 -5.72
CA ALA A 14 -13.17 -9.51 -5.64
C ALA A 14 -13.34 -8.22 -4.82
N VAL A 15 -14.39 -7.46 -5.10
CA VAL A 15 -14.77 -6.32 -4.24
C VAL A 15 -15.13 -6.87 -2.86
N GLY A 16 -14.40 -6.47 -1.83
CA GLY A 16 -14.58 -6.95 -0.47
C GLY A 16 -15.86 -6.38 0.17
N GLN A 17 -16.43 -7.14 1.10
CA GLN A 17 -17.57 -6.69 1.91
C GLN A 17 -17.10 -6.19 3.28
N PRO A 18 -17.60 -5.05 3.78
CA PRO A 18 -17.31 -4.60 5.13
C PRO A 18 -17.74 -5.64 6.18
N LEU A 19 -16.85 -5.92 7.11
CA LEU A 19 -17.14 -6.85 8.21
C LEU A 19 -18.18 -6.22 9.15
N GLY A 20 -19.11 -7.05 9.65
CA GLY A 20 -20.16 -6.63 10.59
C GLY A 20 -21.43 -6.05 9.97
N LEU A 21 -21.46 -5.77 8.66
CA LEU A 21 -22.69 -5.34 7.96
C LEU A 21 -23.50 -6.50 7.38
N PHE A 22 -22.87 -7.65 7.16
CA PHE A 22 -23.50 -8.85 6.61
C PHE A 22 -23.41 -9.99 7.62
N PRO A 23 -24.46 -10.80 7.81
CA PRO A 23 -24.41 -11.97 8.69
C PRO A 23 -23.32 -12.97 8.28
N GLU A 24 -23.13 -13.13 6.97
CA GLU A 24 -22.12 -14.00 6.36
C GLU A 24 -21.43 -13.22 5.24
N PRO A 25 -20.35 -12.46 5.55
CA PRO A 25 -19.64 -11.72 4.52
C PRO A 25 -18.92 -12.69 3.56
N ALA A 26 -19.02 -12.44 2.27
CA ALA A 26 -18.23 -13.12 1.26
C ALA A 26 -16.77 -12.70 1.40
N LEU A 27 -15.91 -13.66 1.76
CA LEU A 27 -14.48 -13.44 1.94
C LEU A 27 -13.72 -13.92 0.70
N ASP A 28 -12.93 -13.04 0.10
CA ASP A 28 -11.93 -13.41 -0.91
C ASP A 28 -10.66 -13.88 -0.20
N VAL A 29 -10.55 -15.20 -0.04
CA VAL A 29 -9.41 -15.83 0.63
C VAL A 29 -8.39 -16.26 -0.42
N GLN A 30 -7.16 -15.72 -0.32
CA GLN A 30 -6.09 -16.03 -1.26
C GLN A 30 -4.85 -16.54 -0.53
N THR A 31 -4.17 -17.49 -1.17
CA THR A 31 -2.86 -17.98 -0.75
C THR A 31 -1.83 -17.62 -1.81
N ARG A 32 -0.69 -17.08 -1.38
CA ARG A 32 0.45 -16.73 -2.23
C ARG A 32 1.74 -17.18 -1.57
N THR A 33 2.66 -17.70 -2.36
CA THR A 33 4.02 -18.02 -1.93
C THR A 33 4.90 -16.81 -2.24
N LEU A 34 5.60 -16.29 -1.23
CA LEU A 34 6.64 -15.29 -1.41
C LEU A 34 7.97 -16.00 -1.65
N LEU A 35 8.67 -15.62 -2.72
CA LEU A 35 10.02 -16.10 -3.00
C LEU A 35 11.06 -15.15 -2.37
N PRO A 36 12.29 -15.63 -2.09
CA PRO A 36 13.36 -14.76 -1.59
C PRO A 36 13.54 -13.51 -2.47
N GLY A 37 13.45 -12.33 -1.84
CA GLY A 37 13.48 -11.02 -2.47
C GLY A 37 12.12 -10.42 -2.83
N ASP A 38 11.01 -11.16 -2.70
CA ASP A 38 9.67 -10.61 -2.91
C ASP A 38 9.22 -9.76 -1.71
N THR A 39 8.37 -8.78 -2.01
CA THR A 39 7.77 -7.89 -1.01
C THR A 39 6.25 -7.91 -1.09
N LEU A 40 5.59 -8.18 0.04
CA LEU A 40 4.17 -7.95 0.21
C LEU A 40 3.98 -6.64 0.98
N LEU A 41 3.30 -5.68 0.35
CA LEU A 41 2.86 -4.45 0.99
C LEU A 41 1.32 -4.45 1.06
N LEU A 42 0.79 -4.21 2.25
CA LEU A 42 -0.63 -4.01 2.56
C LEU A 42 -0.80 -2.59 3.09
N TYR A 43 -1.92 -1.95 2.74
CA TYR A 43 -2.18 -0.56 3.10
C TYR A 43 -3.68 -0.30 3.29
N THR A 44 -4.02 0.73 4.05
CA THR A 44 -5.37 1.32 4.11
C THR A 44 -5.53 2.42 3.07
N ASP A 45 -6.77 2.67 2.66
CA ASP A 45 -7.15 3.73 1.72
C ASP A 45 -6.71 5.13 2.16
N GLY A 46 -6.55 5.41 3.46
CA GLY A 46 -5.93 6.66 3.93
C GLY A 46 -4.57 7.00 3.28
N VAL A 47 -3.83 6.01 2.77
CA VAL A 47 -2.63 6.24 1.94
C VAL A 47 -2.97 6.80 0.57
N THR A 48 -3.88 6.14 -0.15
CA THR A 48 -4.22 6.50 -1.55
C THR A 48 -5.13 7.72 -1.62
N ASP A 49 -5.92 7.96 -0.59
CA ASP A 49 -6.89 9.05 -0.49
C ASP A 49 -6.27 10.32 0.11
N THR A 50 -4.95 10.32 0.36
CA THR A 50 -4.22 11.52 0.79
C THR A 50 -4.32 12.60 -0.29
N VAL A 51 -4.66 13.82 0.13
CA VAL A 51 -4.86 14.98 -0.75
C VAL A 51 -3.82 16.06 -0.47
N ASN A 52 -3.32 16.72 -1.50
CA ASN A 52 -2.42 17.87 -1.39
C ASN A 52 -3.18 19.22 -1.35
N PRO A 53 -2.53 20.37 -1.12
CA PRO A 53 -3.22 21.67 -1.09
C PRO A 53 -3.87 22.09 -2.42
N ALA A 54 -3.42 21.53 -3.55
CA ALA A 54 -4.02 21.77 -4.87
C ALA A 54 -5.32 20.96 -5.10
N GLY A 55 -5.62 20.01 -4.21
CA GLY A 55 -6.76 19.10 -4.35
C GLY A 55 -6.44 17.83 -5.14
N ASP A 56 -5.17 17.60 -5.50
CA ASP A 56 -4.76 16.36 -6.15
C ASP A 56 -4.68 15.22 -5.13
N VAL A 57 -4.99 14.01 -5.56
CA VAL A 57 -5.01 12.79 -4.75
C VAL A 57 -3.73 11.97 -5.02
N PHE A 58 -3.16 11.36 -3.99
CA PHE A 58 -1.92 10.57 -4.12
C PHE A 58 -2.11 9.34 -5.02
N GLU A 59 -3.29 8.71 -4.90
CA GLU A 59 -3.75 7.57 -5.67
C GLU A 59 -2.80 6.36 -5.63
N LEU A 60 -3.19 5.30 -6.35
CA LEU A 60 -2.38 4.09 -6.46
C LEU A 60 -1.08 4.33 -7.25
N ASP A 61 -1.11 5.24 -8.23
CA ASP A 61 0.05 5.58 -9.04
C ASP A 61 1.16 6.25 -8.23
N GLY A 62 0.81 7.11 -7.26
CA GLY A 62 1.75 7.69 -6.30
C GLY A 62 2.41 6.62 -5.43
N LEU A 63 1.62 5.67 -4.92
CA LEU A 63 2.12 4.55 -4.13
C LEU A 63 3.06 3.66 -4.95
N HIS A 64 2.68 3.34 -6.19
CA HIS A 64 3.51 2.59 -7.13
C HIS A 64 4.83 3.29 -7.44
N ALA A 65 4.80 4.61 -7.63
CA ALA A 65 6.01 5.40 -7.84
C ALA A 65 6.92 5.41 -6.60
N ALA A 66 6.34 5.51 -5.40
CA ALA A 66 7.10 5.45 -4.14
C ALA A 66 7.80 4.10 -3.97
N VAL A 67 7.10 2.99 -4.18
CA VAL A 67 7.68 1.64 -4.06
C VAL A 67 8.83 1.45 -5.06
N ARG A 68 8.67 1.88 -6.31
CA ARG A 68 9.72 1.74 -7.34
C ARG A 68 10.94 2.63 -7.11
N ALA A 69 10.76 3.77 -6.46
CA ALA A 69 11.85 4.71 -6.17
C ALA A 69 12.65 4.32 -4.92
N ALA A 70 12.11 3.43 -4.08
CA ALA A 70 12.74 3.03 -2.84
C ALA A 70 14.04 2.25 -3.09
N THR A 71 15.12 2.65 -2.41
CA THR A 71 16.35 1.85 -2.28
C THR A 71 16.43 1.19 -0.90
N ALA A 72 15.30 0.68 -0.42
CA ALA A 72 15.18 0.08 0.90
C ALA A 72 15.78 -1.33 0.93
N THR A 73 16.54 -1.63 1.98
CA THR A 73 17.15 -2.94 2.24
C THR A 73 16.38 -3.73 3.29
N THR A 74 15.50 -3.07 4.04
CA THR A 74 14.62 -3.68 5.06
C THR A 74 13.15 -3.30 4.86
N ALA A 75 12.24 -4.09 5.45
CA ALA A 75 10.81 -3.83 5.39
C ALA A 75 10.45 -2.49 6.06
N GLN A 76 11.11 -2.16 7.18
CA GLN A 76 10.90 -0.90 7.88
C GLN A 76 11.37 0.29 7.04
N GLU A 77 12.54 0.21 6.40
CA GLU A 77 13.01 1.26 5.49
C GLU A 77 12.04 1.52 4.35
N LEU A 78 11.38 0.47 3.82
CA LEU A 78 10.35 0.64 2.79
C LEU A 78 9.10 1.31 3.36
N CYS A 79 8.63 0.92 4.55
CA CYS A 79 7.53 1.61 5.23
C CYS A 79 7.84 3.10 5.39
N ASP A 80 9.00 3.42 5.97
CA ASP A 80 9.41 4.79 6.28
C ASP A 80 9.50 5.63 5.01
N HIS A 81 10.08 5.08 3.93
CA HIS A 81 10.16 5.75 2.63
C HIS A 81 8.77 6.08 2.05
N ILE A 82 7.83 5.13 2.11
CA ILE A 82 6.47 5.35 1.59
C ILE A 82 5.74 6.40 2.45
N VAL A 83 5.84 6.33 3.78
CA VAL A 83 5.24 7.33 4.68
C VAL A 83 5.82 8.72 4.39
N GLU A 84 7.14 8.84 4.29
CA GLU A 84 7.79 10.10 3.96
C GLU A 84 7.27 10.68 2.63
N ARG A 85 7.06 9.82 1.63
CA ARG A 85 6.53 10.24 0.33
C ARG A 85 5.10 10.74 0.39
N VAL A 86 4.23 10.05 1.16
CA VAL A 86 2.84 10.45 1.39
C VAL A 86 2.78 11.78 2.13
N VAL A 87 3.55 11.92 3.23
CA VAL A 87 3.63 13.17 4.02
C VAL A 87 4.17 14.33 3.18
N THR A 88 5.19 14.07 2.35
CA THR A 88 5.73 15.09 1.44
C THR A 88 4.70 15.53 0.41
N PHE A 89 3.90 14.60 -0.14
CA PHE A 89 2.83 14.93 -1.08
C PHE A 89 1.69 15.71 -0.41
N GLN A 90 1.33 15.33 0.81
CA GLN A 90 0.29 16.00 1.60
C GLN A 90 0.64 17.46 1.93
N GLU A 91 1.94 17.75 2.10
CA GLU A 91 2.45 19.07 2.46
C GLU A 91 1.78 19.67 3.71
N THR A 92 0.98 20.72 3.54
CA THR A 92 0.27 21.43 4.60
C THR A 92 -1.20 21.06 4.69
N ALA A 93 -1.69 20.17 3.81
CA ALA A 93 -3.06 19.71 3.83
C ALA A 93 -3.35 18.88 5.10
N GLN A 94 -4.58 19.00 5.61
CA GLN A 94 -4.99 18.22 6.76
C GLN A 94 -5.09 16.73 6.40
N GLN A 95 -4.68 15.86 7.32
CA GLN A 95 -4.89 14.42 7.16
C GLN A 95 -6.39 14.12 7.31
N HIS A 96 -6.97 13.43 6.33
CA HIS A 96 -8.40 13.15 6.30
C HIS A 96 -8.76 11.75 6.81
N ASP A 97 -7.81 10.80 6.80
CA ASP A 97 -8.04 9.42 7.20
C ASP A 97 -6.77 8.77 7.78
N ASP A 98 -6.90 7.63 8.45
CA ASP A 98 -5.80 6.92 9.08
C ASP A 98 -4.89 6.21 8.05
N ILE A 99 -3.60 6.53 8.10
CA ILE A 99 -2.58 5.90 7.27
C ILE A 99 -1.99 4.69 8.00
N THR A 100 -2.16 3.50 7.40
CA THR A 100 -1.54 2.27 7.89
C THR A 100 -0.83 1.54 6.76
N LEU A 101 0.40 1.08 7.01
CA LEU A 101 1.20 0.26 6.11
C LEU A 101 1.71 -0.98 6.84
N VAL A 102 1.74 -2.11 6.14
CA VAL A 102 2.41 -3.34 6.58
C VAL A 102 3.26 -3.87 5.44
N VAL A 103 4.56 -3.99 5.68
CA VAL A 103 5.52 -4.57 4.72
C VAL A 103 6.05 -5.89 5.26
N VAL A 104 6.04 -6.91 4.41
CA VAL A 104 6.66 -8.22 4.65
C VAL A 104 7.64 -8.49 3.52
N GLN A 105 8.89 -8.78 3.88
CA GLN A 105 9.94 -9.19 2.95
C GLN A 105 10.32 -10.64 3.18
N ALA A 106 10.38 -11.42 2.11
CA ALA A 106 10.91 -12.78 2.16
C ALA A 106 12.43 -12.74 1.92
N TYR A 107 13.20 -13.37 2.81
CA TYR A 107 14.66 -13.46 2.73
C TYR A 107 15.11 -14.91 2.50
#